data_AF-A0A8C2XI29-F1
#
_entry.id   AF-A0A8C2XI29-F1
#
_cell.length_a   1.000
_cell.length_b   1.000
_cell.length_c   1.000
_cell.angle_alpha   90.00
_cell.angle_beta   90.00
_cell.angle_gamma   90.00
#
_symmetry.space_group_name_H-M   'P 1'
#
loop_
_entity.id
_entity.type
_entity.pdbx_description
1 polymer ?
#
loop_
_entity_poly.entity_id
_entity_poly.type
_entity_poly.pdbx_seq_one_letter_code
_entity_poly.pdbx_strand_id
1 'polypeptide(L)'
;MLTNSVPTSTQLDKPGNSASKAPKNPSRRNQERETIQIITKDLIRNLRIPLKDPSVDSVILPSAEFQRIPSTARVLTKEEPEAVREAHQRKKEEGIRAAEEMKRKIHEADLSRMKNQALTELELEARDRAQRLLERANALKMEEEDEIKKLNNLILAAQCQATRDVQMDEKKQIQAELSEEEKRLDAMMEVERRRALETHSRVKYKLIGGGGGGGGGGATIWTVQLESVSSPTGGLLLLQAMEKKREEQQHLNEEIMRINTETMQAKEQRREEEKLADMRNMEYMRNKMKREAEYEAEQRRIKKEKELEIARLRARQEKAKDYKSEQDDLRVRRNQEASDREWRRKEKELSAKKAQEKAMLRAARMEQVHCKEHLLSMEAGREKAEFERVLKVQHEAIVRQQEDEQKQQQKARNHADAIRNQVRERGLSAVAKRREIFKEANQFVEEARQRRVRLDEIKEKKLKELKATGLSERYCSEVERKACAL
;
A
#
# COMPACT_ATOMS: atom_id res chain seq x y z
N MET A 1 23.52 -24.04 -61.12
CA MET A 1 24.39 -25.18 -60.77
C MET A 1 24.26 -25.43 -59.27
N LEU A 2 24.38 -26.69 -58.81
CA LEU A 2 24.20 -27.07 -57.42
C LEU A 2 25.54 -27.10 -56.67
N THR A 3 25.61 -26.47 -55.51
CA THR A 3 26.61 -26.77 -54.46
C THR A 3 25.93 -26.65 -53.10
N ASN A 4 25.98 -27.72 -52.31
CA ASN A 4 25.29 -27.80 -51.01
C ASN A 4 26.18 -27.24 -49.90
N SER A 5 25.58 -26.47 -48.97
CA SER A 5 26.19 -26.19 -47.67
C SER A 5 25.93 -27.37 -46.72
N VAL A 6 27.00 -27.91 -46.14
CA VAL A 6 26.94 -28.97 -45.12
C VAL A 6 27.82 -28.57 -43.94
N PRO A 7 27.29 -28.54 -42.69
CA PRO A 7 28.11 -28.25 -41.52
C PRO A 7 29.01 -29.45 -41.19
N THR A 8 30.32 -29.22 -41.07
CA THR A 8 31.29 -30.25 -40.67
C THR A 8 31.16 -30.59 -39.19
N SER A 9 30.35 -31.61 -38.89
CA SER A 9 30.36 -32.29 -37.58
C SER A 9 31.73 -32.93 -37.35
N THR A 10 32.52 -32.36 -36.44
CA THR A 10 33.81 -32.96 -36.03
C THR A 10 33.52 -34.15 -35.13
N GLN A 11 34.16 -35.29 -35.40
CA GLN A 11 33.73 -36.58 -34.86
C GLN A 11 33.92 -36.68 -33.34
N LEU A 12 32.99 -37.42 -32.70
CA LEU A 12 33.17 -37.89 -31.32
C LEU A 12 34.27 -38.96 -31.31
N ASP A 13 35.42 -38.63 -30.73
CA ASP A 13 36.45 -39.62 -30.47
C ASP A 13 35.94 -40.70 -29.51
N LYS A 14 36.14 -41.96 -29.93
CA LYS A 14 35.69 -43.14 -29.18
C LYS A 14 36.49 -43.26 -27.87
N PRO A 15 35.90 -43.74 -26.76
CA PRO A 15 36.65 -44.00 -25.54
C PRO A 15 37.71 -45.08 -25.80
N GLY A 16 38.96 -44.64 -25.94
CA GLY A 16 40.11 -45.49 -26.26
C GLY A 16 40.40 -46.48 -25.14
N ASN A 17 39.95 -47.73 -25.33
CA ASN A 17 40.09 -48.83 -24.37
C ASN A 17 41.58 -49.16 -24.13
N SER A 18 42.17 -48.52 -23.11
CA SER A 18 43.59 -48.54 -22.81
C SER A 18 43.82 -49.24 -21.46
N ALA A 19 44.26 -50.50 -21.54
CA ALA A 19 44.36 -51.37 -20.37
C ALA A 19 45.36 -50.84 -19.33
N SER A 20 44.88 -50.57 -18.12
CA SER A 20 45.70 -50.31 -16.95
C SER A 20 46.46 -51.58 -16.54
N LYS A 21 47.74 -51.64 -16.91
CA LYS A 21 48.65 -52.71 -16.48
C LYS A 21 48.82 -52.71 -14.95
N ALA A 22 48.12 -53.60 -14.26
CA ALA A 22 48.45 -53.93 -12.88
C ALA A 22 49.83 -54.62 -12.81
N PRO A 23 50.68 -54.31 -11.81
CA PRO A 23 51.92 -55.02 -11.58
C PRO A 23 51.66 -56.46 -11.08
N LYS A 24 52.55 -57.39 -11.42
CA LYS A 24 52.42 -58.80 -11.05
C LYS A 24 52.98 -59.05 -9.64
N ASN A 25 52.20 -59.72 -8.77
CA ASN A 25 52.78 -60.41 -7.62
C ASN A 25 53.57 -61.65 -8.10
N PRO A 26 54.71 -61.99 -7.47
CA PRO A 26 55.52 -63.16 -7.82
C PRO A 26 55.07 -64.45 -7.11
N SER A 27 55.49 -65.59 -7.69
CA SER A 27 55.63 -66.93 -7.06
C SER A 27 54.42 -67.55 -6.31
N ARG A 28 53.73 -68.48 -6.99
CA ARG A 28 53.74 -69.90 -6.55
C ARG A 28 54.47 -70.70 -7.65
N ARG A 29 55.44 -71.54 -7.27
CA ARG A 29 56.25 -72.38 -8.18
C ARG A 29 56.26 -73.81 -7.65
N ASN A 30 56.30 -74.78 -8.56
CA ASN A 30 56.47 -76.21 -8.31
C ASN A 30 55.35 -76.90 -7.50
N GLN A 31 54.75 -77.92 -8.09
CA GLN A 31 55.10 -79.30 -7.69
C GLN A 31 54.86 -80.24 -8.86
N GLU A 32 55.84 -81.08 -9.15
CA GLU A 32 55.75 -82.14 -10.15
C GLU A 32 54.92 -83.28 -9.55
N ARG A 33 54.06 -83.92 -10.34
CA ARG A 33 53.25 -85.05 -9.83
C ARG A 33 54.13 -86.29 -9.76
N GLU A 34 54.46 -86.72 -8.55
CA GLU A 34 55.24 -87.93 -8.30
C GLU A 34 54.67 -89.14 -9.06
N THR A 35 55.55 -89.79 -9.83
CA THR A 35 55.28 -91.06 -10.51
C THR A 35 56.44 -92.00 -10.27
N ILE A 36 56.24 -93.01 -9.44
CA ILE A 36 57.28 -93.99 -9.12
C ILE A 36 57.38 -94.99 -10.27
N GLN A 37 58.59 -95.17 -10.82
CA GLN A 37 58.92 -96.27 -11.72
C GLN A 37 59.34 -97.49 -10.92
N ILE A 38 58.60 -98.58 -11.07
CA ILE A 38 58.98 -99.88 -10.53
C ILE A 38 59.57 -100.69 -11.68
N ILE A 39 60.85 -101.06 -11.54
CA ILE A 39 61.56 -101.93 -12.48
C ILE A 39 61.69 -103.31 -11.81
N THR A 40 61.03 -104.30 -12.38
CA THR A 40 61.31 -105.72 -12.10
C THR A 40 61.60 -106.41 -13.44
N LYS A 41 62.18 -107.62 -13.41
CA LYS A 41 63.09 -108.10 -14.45
C LYS A 41 62.55 -108.11 -15.90
N ASP A 42 61.23 -108.16 -16.07
CA ASP A 42 60.57 -108.29 -17.38
C ASP A 42 59.58 -107.16 -17.74
N LEU A 43 59.37 -106.13 -16.90
CA LEU A 43 58.47 -104.99 -17.21
C LEU A 43 58.67 -103.74 -16.33
N ILE A 44 58.49 -102.56 -16.94
CA ILE A 44 58.46 -101.24 -16.26
C ILE A 44 57.03 -100.71 -16.25
N ARG A 45 56.56 -100.13 -15.14
CA ARG A 45 55.24 -99.47 -15.02
C ARG A 45 55.34 -98.12 -14.31
N ASN A 46 54.52 -97.17 -14.73
CA ASN A 46 54.33 -95.85 -14.10
C ASN A 46 52.94 -95.80 -13.45
N LEU A 47 52.85 -95.38 -12.18
CA LEU A 47 51.58 -95.10 -11.47
C LEU A 47 51.55 -93.65 -10.97
N ARG A 48 50.35 -93.07 -10.84
CA ARG A 48 50.13 -91.63 -10.58
C ARG A 48 48.95 -91.42 -9.62
N ILE A 49 49.17 -90.68 -8.54
CA ILE A 49 48.23 -90.56 -7.42
C ILE A 49 47.37 -89.28 -7.54
N PRO A 50 46.04 -89.33 -7.33
CA PRO A 50 45.16 -88.15 -7.22
C PRO A 50 45.20 -87.48 -5.82
N LEU A 51 44.88 -86.18 -5.76
CA LEU A 51 44.82 -85.36 -4.53
C LEU A 51 43.41 -84.81 -4.28
N LYS A 52 43.05 -84.62 -3.00
CA LYS A 52 41.81 -84.01 -2.47
C LYS A 52 42.03 -83.66 -0.98
N ASP A 53 41.50 -82.61 -0.35
CA ASP A 53 40.63 -81.47 -0.75
C ASP A 53 41.20 -80.15 -0.17
N PRO A 54 40.83 -78.94 -0.67
CA PRO A 54 41.30 -77.67 -0.11
C PRO A 54 40.36 -77.11 0.98
N SER A 55 40.94 -76.45 2.00
CA SER A 55 40.20 -75.63 2.96
C SER A 55 41.11 -74.54 3.56
N VAL A 56 40.55 -73.36 3.85
CA VAL A 56 41.19 -72.18 4.48
C VAL A 56 42.37 -71.56 3.69
N ASP A 57 42.11 -71.04 2.47
CA ASP A 57 42.97 -70.02 1.82
C ASP A 57 42.32 -68.63 2.04
N SER A 58 42.92 -67.77 2.87
CA SER A 58 42.37 -66.44 3.20
C SER A 58 42.79 -65.38 2.18
N VAL A 59 41.82 -64.73 1.50
CA VAL A 59 42.11 -63.73 0.46
C VAL A 59 42.57 -62.40 1.07
N ILE A 60 43.88 -62.13 1.00
CA ILE A 60 44.48 -60.86 1.42
C ILE A 60 44.28 -59.82 0.31
N LEU A 61 43.41 -58.83 0.52
CA LEU A 61 43.27 -57.70 -0.41
C LEU A 61 44.49 -56.76 -0.31
N PRO A 62 45.11 -56.36 -1.44
CA PRO A 62 46.15 -55.32 -1.44
C PRO A 62 45.62 -53.97 -0.94
N SER A 63 46.43 -53.21 -0.19
CA SER A 63 46.00 -51.92 0.39
C SER A 63 45.49 -50.91 -0.65
N ALA A 64 46.00 -50.95 -1.88
CA ALA A 64 45.51 -50.09 -2.97
C ALA A 64 44.08 -50.46 -3.41
N GLU A 65 43.72 -51.74 -3.39
CA GLU A 65 42.36 -52.21 -3.69
C GLU A 65 41.43 -51.99 -2.50
N PHE A 66 41.91 -52.26 -1.27
CA PHE A 66 41.19 -51.95 -0.04
C PHE A 66 40.92 -50.44 0.13
N GLN A 67 41.76 -49.54 -0.39
CA GLN A 67 41.48 -48.10 -0.42
C GLN A 67 40.62 -47.68 -1.62
N ARG A 68 40.72 -48.38 -2.76
CA ARG A 68 39.88 -48.16 -3.95
C ARG A 68 38.41 -48.47 -3.68
N ILE A 69 38.10 -49.51 -2.90
CA ILE A 69 36.72 -49.89 -2.56
C ILE A 69 35.96 -48.75 -1.85
N PRO A 70 36.38 -48.20 -0.69
CA PRO A 70 35.69 -47.11 -0.02
C PRO A 70 35.76 -45.78 -0.80
N SER A 71 36.81 -45.53 -1.58
CA SER A 71 36.89 -44.30 -2.41
C SER A 71 36.04 -44.36 -3.68
N THR A 72 35.65 -45.54 -4.16
CA THR A 72 34.63 -45.70 -5.23
C THR A 72 33.22 -45.95 -4.70
N ALA A 73 33.06 -46.46 -3.47
CA ALA A 73 31.78 -46.57 -2.79
C ALA A 73 31.31 -45.25 -2.14
N ARG A 74 32.21 -44.28 -1.90
CA ARG A 74 31.86 -42.90 -1.52
C ARG A 74 31.08 -42.26 -2.67
N VAL A 75 29.77 -42.13 -2.49
CA VAL A 75 28.92 -41.31 -3.35
C VAL A 75 29.36 -39.86 -3.21
N LEU A 76 30.07 -39.36 -4.21
CA LEU A 76 30.52 -37.96 -4.26
C LEU A 76 29.30 -37.03 -4.36
N THR A 77 29.37 -35.87 -3.69
CA THR A 77 28.40 -34.80 -3.96
C THR A 77 28.70 -34.19 -5.35
N LYS A 78 27.74 -33.47 -5.95
CA LYS A 78 27.90 -32.95 -7.32
C LYS A 78 29.07 -31.97 -7.48
N GLU A 79 29.42 -31.28 -6.40
CA GLU A 79 30.43 -30.22 -6.34
C GLU A 79 31.87 -30.77 -6.34
N GLU A 80 32.10 -31.93 -5.70
CA GLU A 80 33.43 -32.57 -5.61
C GLU A 80 34.08 -32.88 -6.98
N PRO A 81 33.41 -33.51 -7.97
CA PRO A 81 34.00 -33.74 -9.28
C PRO A 81 34.12 -32.47 -10.13
N GLU A 82 33.37 -31.41 -9.82
CA GLU A 82 33.46 -30.13 -10.53
C GLU A 82 34.69 -29.34 -10.07
N ALA A 83 34.94 -29.27 -8.76
CA ALA A 83 36.18 -28.72 -8.20
C ALA A 83 37.44 -29.43 -8.73
N VAL A 84 37.41 -30.76 -8.91
CA VAL A 84 38.51 -31.53 -9.51
C VAL A 84 38.71 -31.20 -11.00
N ARG A 85 37.64 -30.99 -11.76
CA ARG A 85 37.72 -30.56 -13.17
C ARG A 85 38.32 -29.16 -13.28
N GLU A 86 37.88 -28.22 -12.45
CA GLU A 86 38.45 -26.87 -12.41
C GLU A 86 39.93 -26.88 -12.04
N ALA A 87 40.32 -27.61 -10.99
CA ALA A 87 41.72 -27.71 -10.59
C ALA A 87 42.63 -28.30 -11.69
N HIS A 88 42.09 -29.19 -12.53
CA HIS A 88 42.77 -29.74 -13.70
C HIS A 88 42.80 -28.77 -14.90
N GLN A 89 41.75 -27.95 -15.08
CA GLN A 89 41.72 -26.89 -16.10
C GLN A 89 42.71 -25.77 -15.75
N ARG A 90 42.72 -25.27 -14.51
CA ARG A 90 43.66 -24.24 -14.03
C ARG A 90 45.11 -24.65 -14.24
N LYS A 91 45.48 -25.89 -13.91
CA LYS A 91 46.82 -26.44 -14.18
C LYS A 91 47.19 -26.51 -15.68
N LYS A 92 46.20 -26.71 -16.56
CA LYS A 92 46.43 -26.65 -18.02
C LYS A 92 46.63 -25.22 -18.51
N GLU A 93 45.83 -24.28 -18.01
CA GLU A 93 45.99 -22.86 -18.32
C GLU A 93 47.33 -22.30 -17.81
N GLU A 94 47.75 -22.67 -16.59
CA GLU A 94 49.06 -22.35 -16.02
C GLU A 94 50.20 -22.85 -16.93
N GLY A 95 50.10 -24.10 -17.41
CA GLY A 95 51.06 -24.66 -18.36
C GLY A 95 51.09 -23.95 -19.71
N ILE A 96 49.93 -23.54 -20.25
CA ILE A 96 49.84 -22.76 -21.49
C ILE A 96 50.45 -21.37 -21.31
N ARG A 97 50.12 -20.66 -20.22
CA ARG A 97 50.65 -19.33 -19.89
C ARG A 97 52.17 -19.37 -19.73
N ALA A 98 52.70 -20.37 -19.03
CA ALA A 98 54.15 -20.57 -18.90
C ALA A 98 54.85 -20.82 -20.25
N ALA A 99 54.22 -21.58 -21.15
CA ALA A 99 54.73 -21.81 -22.51
C ALA A 99 54.67 -20.53 -23.39
N GLU A 100 53.64 -19.70 -23.24
CA GLU A 100 53.57 -18.39 -23.90
C GLU A 100 54.63 -17.41 -23.38
N GLU A 101 54.84 -17.35 -22.07
CA GLU A 101 55.92 -16.55 -21.48
C GLU A 101 57.30 -16.98 -21.99
N MET A 102 57.54 -18.30 -22.08
CA MET A 102 58.79 -18.83 -22.63
C MET A 102 58.98 -18.40 -24.09
N LYS A 103 57.93 -18.48 -24.93
CA LYS A 103 57.96 -17.98 -26.31
C LYS A 103 58.26 -16.47 -26.39
N ARG A 104 57.66 -15.66 -25.52
CA ARG A 104 57.92 -14.21 -25.44
C ARG A 104 59.38 -13.93 -25.07
N LYS A 105 59.91 -14.62 -24.04
CA LYS A 105 61.30 -14.50 -23.58
C LYS A 105 62.31 -14.91 -24.66
N ILE A 106 62.02 -15.95 -25.45
CA ILE A 106 62.83 -16.35 -26.62
C ILE A 106 62.79 -15.27 -27.69
N HIS A 107 61.60 -14.77 -28.07
CA HIS A 107 61.47 -13.72 -29.08
C HIS A 107 62.17 -12.40 -28.67
N GLU A 108 62.14 -12.05 -27.39
CA GLU A 108 62.85 -10.89 -26.83
C GLU A 108 64.37 -11.09 -26.84
N ALA A 109 64.86 -12.31 -26.53
CA ALA A 109 66.26 -12.66 -26.63
C ALA A 109 66.77 -12.65 -28.08
N ASP A 110 66.00 -13.17 -29.05
CA ASP A 110 66.36 -13.13 -30.47
C ASP A 110 66.34 -11.69 -31.04
N LEU A 111 65.36 -10.86 -30.68
CA LEU A 111 65.37 -9.43 -31.02
C LEU A 111 66.60 -8.71 -30.43
N SER A 112 66.98 -9.05 -29.19
CA SER A 112 68.17 -8.49 -28.55
C SER A 112 69.46 -8.97 -29.24
N ARG A 113 69.53 -10.25 -29.61
CA ARG A 113 70.63 -10.85 -30.38
C ARG A 113 70.75 -10.27 -31.79
N MET A 114 69.65 -9.87 -32.43
CA MET A 114 69.68 -9.15 -33.71
C MET A 114 70.16 -7.70 -33.55
N LYS A 115 69.70 -6.98 -32.50
CA LYS A 115 70.14 -5.61 -32.20
C LYS A 115 71.62 -5.54 -31.79
N ASN A 116 72.14 -6.60 -31.16
CA ASN A 116 73.51 -6.68 -30.67
C ASN A 116 74.50 -7.30 -31.68
N GLN A 117 74.05 -7.65 -32.89
CA GLN A 117 74.98 -7.96 -33.99
C GLN A 117 75.70 -6.68 -34.42
N ALA A 118 77.03 -6.72 -34.40
CA ALA A 118 77.84 -5.62 -34.88
C ALA A 118 77.57 -5.40 -36.38
N LEU A 119 77.39 -4.15 -36.77
CA LEU A 119 77.07 -3.78 -38.14
C LEU A 119 78.24 -4.07 -39.07
N THR A 120 77.94 -4.61 -40.25
CA THR A 120 78.92 -4.89 -41.29
C THR A 120 79.56 -3.57 -41.77
N GLU A 121 80.82 -3.59 -42.20
CA GLU A 121 81.51 -2.40 -42.72
C GLU A 121 80.72 -1.70 -43.85
N LEU A 122 80.08 -2.49 -44.72
CA LEU A 122 79.19 -2.00 -45.78
C LEU A 122 77.92 -1.31 -45.23
N GLU A 123 77.40 -1.74 -44.08
CA GLU A 123 76.24 -1.13 -43.42
C GLU A 123 76.62 0.14 -42.66
N LEU A 124 77.84 0.18 -42.10
CA LEU A 124 78.43 1.41 -41.53
C LEU A 124 78.67 2.43 -42.64
N GLU A 125 79.30 2.04 -43.75
CA GLU A 125 79.45 2.92 -44.92
C GLU A 125 78.11 3.39 -45.49
N ALA A 126 77.09 2.52 -45.54
CA ALA A 126 75.75 2.92 -45.98
C ALA A 126 75.12 3.95 -45.02
N ARG A 127 75.32 3.79 -43.71
CA ARG A 127 74.88 4.76 -42.68
C ARG A 127 75.63 6.08 -42.82
N ASP A 128 76.94 6.06 -42.98
CA ASP A 128 77.79 7.23 -43.20
C ASP A 128 77.38 8.01 -44.46
N ARG A 129 77.18 7.30 -45.57
CA ARG A 129 76.69 7.89 -46.83
C ARG A 129 75.31 8.53 -46.64
N ALA A 130 74.41 7.86 -45.91
CA ALA A 130 73.08 8.40 -45.59
C ALA A 130 73.15 9.60 -44.65
N GLN A 131 74.02 9.59 -43.64
CA GLN A 131 74.26 10.71 -42.73
C GLN A 131 74.79 11.93 -43.51
N ARG A 132 75.83 11.77 -44.32
CA ARG A 132 76.38 12.86 -45.16
C ARG A 132 75.34 13.44 -46.13
N LEU A 133 74.42 12.61 -46.64
CA LEU A 133 73.29 13.07 -47.46
C LEU A 133 72.24 13.84 -46.64
N LEU A 134 71.91 13.38 -45.43
CA LEU A 134 71.01 14.08 -44.51
C LEU A 134 71.61 15.41 -44.02
N GLU A 135 72.89 15.43 -43.66
CA GLU A 135 73.64 16.62 -43.28
C GLU A 135 73.66 17.65 -44.41
N ARG A 136 73.97 17.23 -45.64
CA ARG A 136 73.94 18.10 -46.83
C ARG A 136 72.53 18.62 -47.12
N ALA A 137 71.50 17.78 -47.01
CA ALA A 137 70.11 18.20 -47.20
C ALA A 137 69.63 19.16 -46.10
N ASN A 138 70.07 18.95 -44.85
CA ASN A 138 69.79 19.85 -43.75
C ASN A 138 70.52 21.19 -43.92
N ALA A 139 71.82 21.17 -44.29
CA ALA A 139 72.59 22.38 -44.56
C ALA A 139 71.91 23.24 -45.63
N LEU A 140 71.52 22.67 -46.77
CA LEU A 140 70.77 23.38 -47.82
C LEU A 140 69.46 24.00 -47.29
N LYS A 141 68.68 23.26 -46.49
CA LYS A 141 67.45 23.79 -45.87
C LYS A 141 67.69 24.94 -44.88
N MET A 142 68.84 24.97 -44.21
CA MET A 142 69.19 26.09 -43.32
C MET A 142 69.72 27.29 -44.11
N GLU A 143 70.46 27.10 -45.21
CA GLU A 143 70.81 28.19 -46.14
C GLU A 143 69.56 28.76 -46.86
N GLU A 144 68.48 27.98 -46.95
CA GLU A 144 67.16 28.43 -47.42
C GLU A 144 66.36 29.28 -46.40
N GLU A 145 66.81 29.42 -45.15
CA GLU A 145 66.14 30.27 -44.15
C GLU A 145 66.43 31.76 -44.39
N ASP A 146 65.39 32.61 -44.34
CA ASP A 146 65.51 34.02 -44.75
C ASP A 146 66.43 34.88 -43.85
N GLU A 147 66.62 34.51 -42.59
CA GLU A 147 67.61 35.15 -41.70
C GLU A 147 69.04 34.80 -42.14
N ILE A 148 69.29 33.55 -42.53
CA ILE A 148 70.60 33.08 -43.00
C ILE A 148 70.90 33.64 -44.39
N LYS A 149 69.92 33.74 -45.30
CA LYS A 149 70.06 34.48 -46.57
C LYS A 149 70.46 35.94 -46.34
N LYS A 150 69.83 36.63 -45.39
CA LYS A 150 70.18 38.02 -45.04
C LYS A 150 71.60 38.10 -44.47
N LEU A 151 72.00 37.16 -43.61
CA LEU A 151 73.38 37.10 -43.11
C LEU A 151 74.39 36.84 -44.23
N ASN A 152 74.13 35.89 -45.14
CA ASN A 152 74.99 35.60 -46.29
C ASN A 152 75.14 36.83 -47.21
N ASN A 153 74.07 37.62 -47.40
CA ASN A 153 74.14 38.89 -48.13
C ASN A 153 74.99 39.95 -47.39
N LEU A 154 74.94 40.01 -46.06
CA LEU A 154 75.81 40.89 -45.26
C LEU A 154 77.28 40.46 -45.30
N ILE A 155 77.54 39.15 -45.25
CA ILE A 155 78.87 38.53 -45.39
C ILE A 155 79.47 38.90 -46.76
N LEU A 156 78.72 38.69 -47.84
CA LEU A 156 79.15 39.03 -49.19
C LEU A 156 79.36 40.54 -49.36
N ALA A 157 78.47 41.38 -48.81
CA ALA A 157 78.64 42.83 -48.84
C ALA A 157 79.91 43.29 -48.11
N ALA A 158 80.25 42.68 -46.97
CA ALA A 158 81.47 42.96 -46.22
C ALA A 158 82.74 42.48 -46.96
N GLN A 159 82.71 41.28 -47.56
CA GLN A 159 83.79 40.79 -48.44
C GLN A 159 84.03 41.72 -49.63
N CYS A 160 82.95 42.12 -50.32
CA CYS A 160 83.04 43.11 -51.39
C CYS A 160 83.56 44.46 -50.90
N GLN A 161 83.21 44.89 -49.69
CA GLN A 161 83.70 46.18 -49.17
C GLN A 161 85.18 46.13 -48.80
N ALA A 162 85.63 45.08 -48.10
CA ALA A 162 87.06 44.87 -47.84
C ALA A 162 87.87 44.80 -49.15
N THR A 163 87.34 44.14 -50.18
CA THR A 163 87.96 44.10 -51.52
C THR A 163 88.01 45.48 -52.17
N ARG A 164 86.92 46.27 -52.10
CA ARG A 164 86.89 47.65 -52.63
C ARG A 164 87.85 48.57 -51.89
N ASP A 165 87.98 48.43 -50.58
CA ASP A 165 88.85 49.29 -49.78
C ASP A 165 90.33 49.01 -50.10
N VAL A 166 90.72 47.73 -50.28
CA VAL A 166 92.02 47.34 -50.85
C VAL A 166 92.21 47.93 -52.25
N GLN A 167 91.26 47.75 -53.18
CA GLN A 167 91.32 48.32 -54.53
C GLN A 167 91.36 49.85 -54.56
N MET A 168 90.76 50.51 -53.57
CA MET A 168 90.81 51.95 -53.41
C MET A 168 92.15 52.43 -52.87
N ASP A 169 92.83 51.64 -52.02
CA ASP A 169 94.18 51.94 -51.56
C ASP A 169 95.23 51.64 -52.65
N GLU A 170 95.10 50.53 -53.38
CA GLU A 170 95.83 50.26 -54.63
C GLU A 170 95.67 51.41 -55.63
N LYS A 171 94.42 51.85 -55.88
CA LYS A 171 94.15 52.97 -56.79
C LYS A 171 94.70 54.30 -56.25
N LYS A 172 94.66 54.58 -54.94
CA LYS A 172 95.28 55.78 -54.36
C LYS A 172 96.78 55.76 -54.54
N GLN A 173 97.42 54.59 -54.39
CA GLN A 173 98.85 54.44 -54.61
C GLN A 173 99.20 54.67 -56.08
N ILE A 174 98.53 53.99 -57.01
CA ILE A 174 98.69 54.21 -58.46
C ILE A 174 98.38 55.67 -58.83
N GLN A 175 97.39 56.31 -58.22
CA GLN A 175 97.09 57.73 -58.46
C GLN A 175 98.12 58.67 -57.81
N ALA A 176 98.75 58.30 -56.70
CA ALA A 176 99.85 59.07 -56.12
C ALA A 176 101.05 59.05 -57.09
N GLU A 177 101.48 57.85 -57.50
CA GLU A 177 102.53 57.58 -58.48
C GLU A 177 102.24 58.30 -59.82
N LEU A 178 101.02 58.15 -60.37
CA LEU A 178 100.58 58.92 -61.54
C LEU A 178 100.58 60.42 -61.29
N SER A 179 100.18 60.91 -60.11
CA SER A 179 100.16 62.35 -59.83
C SER A 179 101.55 62.95 -59.63
N GLU A 180 102.55 62.14 -59.28
CA GLU A 180 103.95 62.58 -59.22
C GLU A 180 104.50 62.74 -60.64
N GLU A 181 104.20 61.80 -61.53
CA GLU A 181 104.52 61.92 -62.96
C GLU A 181 103.64 62.96 -63.69
N GLU A 182 102.38 63.13 -63.30
CA GLU A 182 101.54 64.23 -63.78
C GLU A 182 102.06 65.55 -63.25
N LYS A 183 102.51 65.72 -61.99
CA LYS A 183 103.16 66.99 -61.56
C LYS A 183 104.47 67.26 -62.32
N ARG A 184 105.18 66.23 -62.75
CA ARG A 184 106.32 66.31 -63.68
C ARG A 184 105.89 66.67 -65.12
N LEU A 185 104.60 66.49 -65.45
CA LEU A 185 103.93 67.01 -66.65
C LEU A 185 103.12 68.31 -66.42
N ASP A 186 102.77 68.68 -65.18
CA ASP A 186 101.82 69.75 -64.76
C ASP A 186 102.49 70.90 -63.98
N ALA A 187 103.81 70.79 -63.81
CA ALA A 187 104.71 71.84 -64.29
C ALA A 187 104.36 72.32 -65.74
N MET A 188 103.30 71.71 -66.33
CA MET A 188 102.33 71.98 -67.41
C MET A 188 100.55 71.93 -67.30
N MET A 189 99.40 71.61 -66.29
CA MET A 189 97.62 71.53 -66.08
C MET A 189 96.36 71.39 -64.70
N GLU A 190 94.84 71.07 -64.57
CA GLU A 190 93.55 70.93 -63.35
C GLU A 190 91.71 70.55 -63.30
N VAL A 191 90.65 70.29 -62.19
CA VAL A 191 88.93 70.45 -61.74
C VAL A 191 87.47 69.54 -61.06
N GLU A 192 86.25 69.96 -60.24
CA GLU A 192 84.53 69.74 -59.81
C GLU A 192 83.33 68.97 -58.63
N ARG A 193 81.80 68.98 -58.47
CA ARG A 193 80.41 68.17 -57.72
C ARG A 193 78.99 68.48 -56.58
N ARG A 194 77.56 67.92 -56.34
CA ARG A 194 76.21 67.96 -55.15
C ARG A 194 74.42 67.48 -55.03
N ARG A 195 73.34 67.29 -53.92
CA ARG A 195 71.58 67.02 -53.70
C ARG A 195 70.36 66.72 -52.33
N ALA A 196 68.83 66.49 -52.19
CA ALA A 196 67.60 66.11 -50.97
C ALA A 196 65.74 66.05 -50.83
N LEU A 197 64.68 65.63 -49.76
CA LEU A 197 62.92 65.39 -49.55
C LEU A 197 61.69 65.21 -48.15
N GLU A 198 60.17 64.95 -48.00
CA GLU A 198 58.89 64.84 -46.76
C GLU A 198 57.15 64.19 -46.57
N THR A 199 55.97 64.33 -45.56
CA THR A 199 54.48 63.52 -45.01
C THR A 199 52.88 63.91 -44.14
N HIS A 200 51.63 63.13 -43.65
CA HIS A 200 50.09 63.41 -42.80
C HIS A 200 48.60 62.45 -42.19
N SER A 201 47.34 62.71 -41.32
CA SER A 201 45.85 61.88 -40.78
C SER A 201 44.32 62.27 -39.79
N ARG A 202 42.96 61.57 -39.40
CA ARG A 202 41.36 61.86 -38.61
C ARG A 202 39.98 60.87 -37.84
N VAL A 203 38.63 61.14 -37.10
CA VAL A 203 37.28 60.29 -36.28
C VAL A 203 35.55 60.65 -35.65
N LYS A 204 34.36 59.87 -35.00
CA LYS A 204 32.71 60.14 -34.32
C LYS A 204 31.24 59.18 -33.64
N TYR A 205 30.02 59.45 -32.73
CA TYR A 205 28.31 58.98 -32.38
C TYR A 205 27.14 58.39 -31.02
N LYS A 206 25.61 58.41 -30.71
CA LYS A 206 24.38 57.76 -29.55
C LYS A 206 22.53 57.86 -29.24
N LEU A 207 21.48 57.18 -28.32
CA LEU A 207 19.73 57.16 -27.90
C LEU A 207 18.69 56.54 -26.47
N ILE A 208 17.28 56.22 -25.85
CA ILE A 208 15.49 56.17 -25.59
C ILE A 208 14.44 55.53 -24.18
N GLY A 209 13.03 55.27 -23.52
CA GLY A 209 11.27 55.31 -23.20
C GLY A 209 10.11 54.36 -22.06
N GLY A 210 8.71 54.15 -21.38
CA GLY A 210 7.03 54.41 -20.80
C GLY A 210 5.73 53.32 -20.00
N GLY A 211 4.35 53.12 -19.26
CA GLY A 211 2.82 53.44 -18.38
C GLY A 211 1.31 52.41 -17.94
N GLY A 212 -0.04 52.20 -17.16
CA GLY A 212 -1.38 52.40 -15.99
C GLY A 212 -3.09 51.65 -15.80
N GLY A 213 -4.41 51.39 -14.98
CA GLY A 213 -5.57 51.31 -13.61
C GLY A 213 -7.40 50.94 -13.35
N GLY A 214 -8.39 50.59 -12.18
CA GLY A 214 -10.15 50.43 -11.82
C GLY A 214 -11.34 49.71 -10.55
N GLY A 215 -12.86 49.78 -10.19
CA GLY A 215 -14.11 49.00 -9.16
C GLY A 215 -15.83 49.27 -8.44
N GLY A 216 -16.95 48.46 -7.73
CA GLY A 216 -18.51 48.66 -6.84
C GLY A 216 -20.03 47.70 -6.28
N GLY A 217 -21.25 47.89 -5.32
CA GLY A 217 -22.83 47.15 -4.87
C GLY A 217 -24.13 47.13 -3.51
N GLY A 218 -25.60 46.64 -3.28
CA GLY A 218 -26.82 46.39 -1.99
C GLY A 218 -28.67 46.14 -1.73
N ALA A 219 -29.66 45.67 -0.60
CA ALA A 219 -31.40 45.50 -0.22
C ALA A 219 -32.43 44.82 1.20
N THR A 220 -33.84 44.52 1.84
CA THR A 220 -35.59 44.64 2.23
C THR A 220 -36.70 43.70 3.41
N ILE A 221 -38.12 43.47 4.05
CA ILE A 221 -39.78 43.80 4.63
C ILE A 221 -41.12 42.81 5.50
N TRP A 222 -42.42 43.04 6.35
CA TRP A 222 -43.94 42.22 6.91
C TRP A 222 -45.32 42.43 8.19
N THR A 223 -46.69 41.77 8.53
CA THR A 223 -48.10 41.91 9.66
C THR A 223 -49.62 40.95 10.19
N VAL A 224 -50.79 41.08 11.23
CA VAL A 224 -52.27 40.23 11.84
C VAL A 224 -53.76 40.55 12.95
N GLN A 225 -55.08 39.83 13.39
CA GLN A 225 -56.53 40.02 14.43
C GLN A 225 -58.00 39.02 15.04
N LEU A 226 -59.18 39.16 16.07
CA LEU A 226 -60.73 38.40 16.60
C LEU A 226 -61.98 38.65 17.97
N GLU A 227 -63.31 38.26 18.71
CA GLU A 227 -64.88 37.46 19.07
C GLU A 227 -66.23 37.61 20.38
N SER A 228 -67.64 37.01 20.72
CA SER A 228 -68.88 36.97 22.01
C SER A 228 -70.62 36.34 22.33
N VAL A 229 -71.62 36.19 23.53
CA VAL A 229 -73.27 35.59 23.95
C VAL A 229 -74.50 35.63 25.36
N SER A 230 -75.96 35.16 25.66
CA SER A 230 -77.16 35.06 26.99
C SER A 230 -78.92 34.47 27.30
N SER A 231 -79.90 34.30 28.51
CA SER A 231 -81.61 33.88 28.89
C SER A 231 -82.73 33.58 30.37
N PRO A 232 -84.25 33.36 30.65
CA PRO A 232 -85.46 33.25 31.96
C PRO A 232 -87.16 32.54 32.34
N THR A 233 -88.14 32.43 33.54
CA THR A 233 -89.80 31.87 33.98
C THR A 233 -90.86 31.88 35.52
N GLY A 234 -92.21 31.56 36.24
CA GLY A 234 -93.91 31.07 36.51
C GLY A 234 -95.05 30.73 37.97
N GLY A 235 -96.56 30.49 38.26
CA GLY A 235 -97.68 30.03 39.59
C GLY A 235 -99.51 29.96 40.00
N LEU A 236 -100.44 29.38 41.12
CA LEU A 236 -102.18 29.30 41.59
C LEU A 236 -103.26 28.61 42.97
N LEU A 237 -104.75 28.65 43.42
CA LEU A 237 -105.90 27.88 44.56
C LEU A 237 -107.60 28.18 45.32
N LEU A 238 -108.65 27.40 46.16
CA LEU A 238 -110.26 27.58 46.97
C LEU A 238 -111.41 26.47 47.96
N LEU A 239 -112.75 26.26 48.75
CA LEU A 239 -114.30 26.58 49.60
C LEU A 239 -115.57 25.57 50.54
N GLN A 240 -116.81 25.79 51.46
CA GLN A 240 -118.24 24.94 52.15
C GLN A 240 -119.54 25.14 53.49
N ALA A 241 -120.91 24.51 53.90
CA ALA A 241 -122.11 24.51 55.23
C ALA A 241 -123.81 23.82 55.64
N MET A 242 -124.73 23.64 56.88
CA MET A 242 -126.42 23.18 57.33
C MET A 242 -127.46 22.86 58.85
N GLU A 243 -128.96 22.66 59.23
CA GLU A 243 -130.00 22.18 60.61
C GLU A 243 -131.82 22.07 61.09
N LYS A 244 -132.63 21.45 62.27
CA LYS A 244 -134.06 21.38 63.41
C LYS A 244 -135.85 20.91 63.71
N LYS A 245 -136.72 20.47 64.93
CA LYS A 245 -138.42 20.28 65.49
C LYS A 245 -139.29 19.77 67.03
N ARG A 246 -140.77 19.68 67.49
CA ARG A 246 -141.75 19.20 68.89
C ARG A 246 -143.53 18.82 69.19
N GLU A 247 -144.46 18.39 70.35
CA GLU A 247 -146.18 18.15 70.73
C GLU A 247 -147.22 17.52 72.15
N GLU A 248 -148.72 17.57 72.54
CA GLU A 248 -150.15 16.88 73.40
C GLU A 248 -151.12 16.67 74.97
N GLN A 249 -152.61 16.37 75.35
CA GLN A 249 -153.63 15.85 76.72
C GLN A 249 -155.42 15.89 77.29
N GLN A 250 -156.36 15.12 78.26
CA GLN A 250 -157.95 15.26 79.07
C GLN A 250 -159.17 14.24 80.09
N HIS A 251 -160.42 14.55 80.94
CA HIS A 251 -162.00 14.02 81.61
C HIS A 251 -162.91 13.29 83.06
N LEU A 252 -164.36 13.35 83.64
CA LEU A 252 -165.41 12.58 84.88
C LEU A 252 -167.19 12.59 85.42
N ASN A 253 -168.03 12.14 86.66
CA ASN A 253 -169.71 12.04 87.23
C ASN A 253 -170.69 11.53 88.74
N GLU A 254 -172.16 11.18 89.12
CA GLU A 254 -173.17 10.79 90.50
C GLU A 254 -173.79 9.32 90.97
N GLU A 255 -174.65 8.52 90.25
CA GLU A 255 -175.32 7.22 90.75
C GLU A 255 -174.37 6.19 91.43
N ILE A 256 -173.10 6.43 91.16
CA ILE A 256 -171.85 5.95 91.74
C ILE A 256 -171.94 5.47 93.20
N MET A 257 -172.67 6.10 94.12
CA MET A 257 -172.54 5.78 95.55
C MET A 257 -172.99 4.37 95.97
N ARG A 258 -174.04 3.79 95.38
CA ARG A 258 -174.40 2.38 95.69
C ARG A 258 -173.47 1.40 94.98
N ILE A 259 -173.20 1.67 93.70
CA ILE A 259 -172.23 0.95 92.87
C ILE A 259 -170.85 0.88 93.55
N ASN A 260 -170.43 1.94 94.25
CA ASN A 260 -169.18 1.96 95.01
C ASN A 260 -169.11 0.86 96.07
N THR A 261 -170.16 0.63 96.86
CA THR A 261 -170.11 -0.36 97.95
C THR A 261 -170.00 -1.80 97.45
N GLU A 262 -170.82 -2.19 96.48
CA GLU A 262 -170.78 -3.54 95.90
C GLU A 262 -169.51 -3.77 95.06
N THR A 263 -169.06 -2.77 94.29
CA THR A 263 -167.81 -2.90 93.54
C THR A 263 -166.57 -3.02 94.43
N MET A 264 -166.60 -2.55 95.69
CA MET A 264 -165.45 -2.72 96.59
C MET A 264 -165.22 -4.18 96.99
N GLN A 265 -166.26 -4.91 97.38
CA GLN A 265 -166.11 -6.35 97.70
C GLN A 265 -165.72 -7.16 96.46
N ALA A 266 -166.32 -6.87 95.30
CA ALA A 266 -165.97 -7.50 94.03
C ALA A 266 -164.55 -7.18 93.53
N LYS A 267 -163.95 -6.05 93.94
CA LYS A 267 -162.52 -5.73 93.70
C LYS A 267 -161.60 -6.54 94.62
N GLU A 268 -162.01 -6.80 95.85
CA GLU A 268 -161.17 -7.49 96.85
C GLU A 268 -160.89 -8.94 96.45
N GLN A 269 -161.93 -9.71 96.07
CA GLN A 269 -161.78 -11.11 95.65
C GLN A 269 -160.90 -11.24 94.39
N ARG A 270 -161.11 -10.38 93.38
CA ARG A 270 -160.30 -10.36 92.15
C ARG A 270 -158.81 -10.15 92.45
N ARG A 271 -158.47 -9.27 93.39
CA ARG A 271 -157.07 -9.03 93.81
C ARG A 271 -156.40 -10.28 94.39
N GLU A 272 -157.15 -11.25 94.93
CA GLU A 272 -156.57 -12.48 95.47
C GLU A 272 -156.38 -13.55 94.39
N GLU A 273 -157.33 -13.64 93.46
CA GLU A 273 -157.20 -14.46 92.25
C GLU A 273 -156.05 -13.96 91.34
N GLU A 274 -155.92 -12.64 91.17
CA GLU A 274 -154.83 -11.97 90.45
C GLU A 274 -153.47 -12.32 91.06
N LYS A 275 -153.26 -12.17 92.38
CA LYS A 275 -152.01 -12.58 93.07
C LYS A 275 -151.67 -14.05 92.81
N LEU A 276 -152.67 -14.94 92.86
CA LEU A 276 -152.47 -16.37 92.61
C LEU A 276 -152.22 -16.69 91.14
N ALA A 277 -152.69 -15.88 90.19
CA ALA A 277 -152.32 -15.97 88.79
C ALA A 277 -150.89 -15.47 88.56
N ASP A 278 -150.52 -14.32 89.13
CA ASP A 278 -149.19 -13.73 89.00
C ASP A 278 -148.09 -14.61 89.58
N MET A 279 -148.30 -15.24 90.73
CA MET A 279 -147.35 -16.21 91.28
C MET A 279 -147.11 -17.39 90.33
N ARG A 280 -148.17 -17.95 89.73
CA ARG A 280 -148.07 -19.03 88.74
C ARG A 280 -147.40 -18.57 87.44
N ASN A 281 -147.69 -17.35 86.98
CA ASN A 281 -147.03 -16.73 85.82
C ASN A 281 -145.52 -16.53 86.07
N MET A 282 -145.15 -16.05 87.25
CA MET A 282 -143.75 -15.84 87.64
C MET A 282 -142.96 -17.15 87.73
N GLU A 283 -143.55 -18.22 88.28
CA GLU A 283 -142.91 -19.54 88.28
C GLU A 283 -142.76 -20.13 86.88
N TYR A 284 -143.79 -20.00 86.03
CA TYR A 284 -143.73 -20.42 84.63
C TYR A 284 -142.63 -19.67 83.86
N MET A 285 -142.58 -18.34 83.98
CA MET A 285 -141.55 -17.50 83.36
C MET A 285 -140.15 -17.84 83.91
N ARG A 286 -139.99 -18.06 85.22
CA ARG A 286 -138.70 -18.43 85.82
C ARG A 286 -138.22 -19.80 85.32
N ASN A 287 -139.11 -20.76 85.12
CA ASN A 287 -138.77 -22.07 84.58
C ASN A 287 -138.53 -22.05 83.07
N LYS A 288 -139.19 -21.16 82.32
CA LYS A 288 -138.90 -20.89 80.90
C LYS A 288 -137.49 -20.30 80.74
N MET A 289 -137.16 -19.24 81.48
CA MET A 289 -135.85 -18.57 81.42
C MET A 289 -134.69 -19.50 81.77
N LYS A 290 -134.87 -20.46 82.69
CA LYS A 290 -133.87 -21.51 82.99
C LYS A 290 -133.57 -22.36 81.76
N ARG A 291 -134.61 -22.93 81.13
CA ARG A 291 -134.46 -23.80 79.95
C ARG A 291 -133.82 -23.06 78.77
N GLU A 292 -134.19 -21.79 78.58
CA GLU A 292 -133.60 -20.94 77.54
C GLU A 292 -132.11 -20.66 77.83
N ALA A 293 -131.74 -20.36 79.08
CA ALA A 293 -130.35 -20.16 79.49
C ALA A 293 -129.50 -21.45 79.42
N GLU A 294 -130.07 -22.60 79.77
CA GLU A 294 -129.46 -23.93 79.63
C GLU A 294 -129.16 -24.25 78.15
N TYR A 295 -130.15 -24.07 77.27
CA TYR A 295 -129.98 -24.27 75.82
C TYR A 295 -128.98 -23.28 75.21
N GLU A 296 -128.97 -22.01 75.62
CA GLU A 296 -127.94 -21.06 75.20
C GLU A 296 -126.53 -21.49 75.67
N ALA A 297 -126.40 -22.04 76.88
CA ALA A 297 -125.12 -22.50 77.41
C ALA A 297 -124.58 -23.70 76.61
N GLU A 298 -125.43 -24.66 76.26
CA GLU A 298 -125.08 -25.78 75.38
C GLU A 298 -124.67 -25.29 73.98
N GLN A 299 -125.45 -24.39 73.37
CA GLN A 299 -125.10 -23.78 72.08
C GLN A 299 -123.76 -23.00 72.13
N ARG A 300 -123.47 -22.31 73.24
CA ARG A 300 -122.17 -21.67 73.47
C ARG A 300 -121.03 -22.67 73.62
N ARG A 301 -121.25 -23.84 74.24
CA ARG A 301 -120.25 -24.92 74.30
C ARG A 301 -119.98 -25.52 72.92
N ILE A 302 -121.02 -25.92 72.20
CA ILE A 302 -120.91 -26.52 70.86
C ILE A 302 -120.19 -25.56 69.88
N LYS A 303 -120.43 -24.25 69.98
CA LYS A 303 -119.70 -23.23 69.21
C LYS A 303 -118.22 -23.17 69.59
N LYS A 304 -117.89 -23.04 70.88
CA LYS A 304 -116.49 -23.00 71.37
C LYS A 304 -115.70 -24.25 71.00
N GLU A 305 -116.31 -25.42 71.09
CA GLU A 305 -115.67 -26.70 70.76
C GLU A 305 -115.35 -26.79 69.25
N LYS A 306 -116.27 -26.33 68.38
CA LYS A 306 -116.04 -26.20 66.92
C LYS A 306 -115.02 -25.10 66.58
N GLU A 307 -115.04 -23.96 67.27
CA GLU A 307 -114.07 -22.88 67.10
C GLU A 307 -112.64 -23.34 67.45
N LEU A 308 -112.48 -24.11 68.53
CA LEU A 308 -111.20 -24.72 68.92
C LEU A 308 -110.72 -25.76 67.90
N GLU A 309 -111.62 -26.57 67.32
CA GLU A 309 -111.27 -27.51 66.25
C GLU A 309 -110.84 -26.78 64.97
N ILE A 310 -111.60 -25.77 64.54
CA ILE A 310 -111.27 -24.91 63.40
C ILE A 310 -109.93 -24.19 63.63
N ALA A 311 -109.66 -23.71 64.84
CA ALA A 311 -108.38 -23.09 65.20
C ALA A 311 -107.21 -24.09 65.12
N ARG A 312 -107.38 -25.32 65.63
CA ARG A 312 -106.38 -26.41 65.50
C ARG A 312 -106.12 -26.77 64.04
N LEU A 313 -107.15 -26.87 63.21
CA LEU A 313 -107.03 -27.16 61.79
C LEU A 313 -106.34 -26.02 61.04
N ARG A 314 -106.69 -24.76 61.32
CA ARG A 314 -106.01 -23.56 60.77
C ARG A 314 -104.53 -23.54 61.15
N ALA A 315 -104.19 -23.69 62.44
CA ALA A 315 -102.81 -23.72 62.91
C ALA A 315 -101.99 -24.89 62.32
N ARG A 316 -102.63 -26.01 61.95
CA ARG A 316 -101.98 -27.12 61.23
C ARG A 316 -101.77 -26.82 59.74
N GLN A 317 -102.70 -26.11 59.11
CA GLN A 317 -102.56 -25.63 57.73
C GLN A 317 -101.54 -24.50 57.59
N GLU A 318 -101.48 -23.60 58.57
CA GLU A 318 -100.54 -22.48 58.70
C GLU A 318 -99.11 -23.01 58.76
N LYS A 319 -98.77 -23.85 59.75
CA LYS A 319 -97.46 -24.53 59.83
C LYS A 319 -97.07 -25.31 58.56
N ALA A 320 -98.06 -25.83 57.82
CA ALA A 320 -97.83 -26.53 56.55
C ALA A 320 -97.68 -25.59 55.32
N LYS A 321 -98.07 -24.32 55.44
CA LYS A 321 -97.71 -23.23 54.51
C LYS A 321 -96.34 -22.67 54.87
N ASP A 322 -96.09 -22.40 56.16
CA ASP A 322 -94.83 -21.84 56.65
C ASP A 322 -93.65 -22.74 56.24
N TYR A 323 -93.75 -24.04 56.52
CA TYR A 323 -92.75 -25.03 56.11
C TYR A 323 -92.56 -25.13 54.57
N LYS A 324 -93.60 -24.83 53.78
CA LYS A 324 -93.45 -24.74 52.32
C LYS A 324 -92.75 -23.45 51.90
N SER A 325 -93.07 -22.32 52.54
CA SER A 325 -92.37 -21.05 52.34
C SER A 325 -90.88 -21.22 52.66
N GLU A 326 -90.53 -21.84 53.79
CA GLU A 326 -89.13 -22.16 54.15
C GLU A 326 -88.43 -23.02 53.09
N GLN A 327 -89.11 -24.03 52.53
CA GLN A 327 -88.55 -24.83 51.44
C GLN A 327 -88.36 -24.03 50.15
N ASP A 328 -89.30 -23.15 49.81
CA ASP A 328 -89.22 -22.32 48.61
C ASP A 328 -88.20 -21.18 48.75
N ASP A 329 -88.06 -20.57 49.93
CA ASP A 329 -86.99 -19.64 50.27
C ASP A 329 -85.61 -20.30 50.15
N LEU A 330 -85.47 -21.55 50.62
CA LEU A 330 -84.24 -22.33 50.45
C LEU A 330 -83.97 -22.71 48.99
N ARG A 331 -85.00 -22.93 48.17
CA ARG A 331 -84.85 -23.13 46.71
C ARG A 331 -84.41 -21.83 46.04
N VAL A 332 -85.04 -20.69 46.35
CA VAL A 332 -84.70 -19.37 45.82
C VAL A 332 -83.25 -19.03 46.14
N ARG A 333 -82.81 -19.17 47.40
CA ARG A 333 -81.40 -18.94 47.78
C ARG A 333 -80.42 -19.84 47.03
N ARG A 334 -80.70 -21.14 46.91
CA ARG A 334 -79.83 -22.06 46.14
C ARG A 334 -79.76 -21.70 44.66
N ASN A 335 -80.87 -21.27 44.06
CA ASN A 335 -80.93 -20.85 42.66
C ASN A 335 -80.20 -19.52 42.43
N GLN A 336 -80.30 -18.57 43.38
CA GLN A 336 -79.51 -17.33 43.40
C GLN A 336 -78.01 -17.65 43.51
N GLU A 337 -77.59 -18.42 44.52
CA GLU A 337 -76.19 -18.82 44.68
C GLU A 337 -75.62 -19.59 43.48
N ALA A 338 -76.44 -20.39 42.78
CA ALA A 338 -76.05 -21.09 41.56
C ALA A 338 -75.85 -20.10 40.41
N SER A 339 -76.80 -19.17 40.24
CA SER A 339 -76.72 -18.07 39.26
C SER A 339 -75.48 -17.20 39.51
N ASP A 340 -75.21 -16.82 40.75
CA ASP A 340 -74.03 -16.04 41.15
C ASP A 340 -72.73 -16.80 40.92
N ARG A 341 -72.73 -18.13 41.13
CA ARG A 341 -71.57 -19.01 40.85
C ARG A 341 -71.29 -19.09 39.36
N GLU A 342 -72.33 -19.24 38.53
CA GLU A 342 -72.20 -19.18 37.08
C GLU A 342 -71.77 -17.81 36.58
N TRP A 343 -72.34 -16.73 37.11
CA TRP A 343 -72.00 -15.36 36.75
C TRP A 343 -70.52 -15.07 37.03
N ARG A 344 -70.03 -15.40 38.24
CA ARG A 344 -68.60 -15.30 38.60
C ARG A 344 -67.69 -16.21 37.75
N ARG A 345 -68.15 -17.39 37.34
CA ARG A 345 -67.40 -18.24 36.38
C ARG A 345 -67.30 -17.57 35.01
N LYS A 346 -68.43 -17.13 34.45
CA LYS A 346 -68.54 -16.42 33.17
C LYS A 346 -67.69 -15.14 33.17
N GLU A 347 -67.70 -14.36 34.24
CA GLU A 347 -66.84 -13.17 34.41
C GLU A 347 -65.35 -13.54 34.49
N LYS A 348 -64.98 -14.57 35.27
CA LYS A 348 -63.60 -15.06 35.35
C LYS A 348 -63.10 -15.61 34.00
N GLU A 349 -63.94 -16.29 33.24
CA GLU A 349 -63.62 -16.78 31.90
C GLU A 349 -63.50 -15.64 30.87
N LEU A 350 -64.38 -14.64 30.92
CA LEU A 350 -64.31 -13.47 30.05
C LEU A 350 -63.08 -12.60 30.35
N SER A 351 -62.72 -12.43 31.62
CA SER A 351 -61.49 -11.72 32.01
C SER A 351 -60.23 -12.53 31.67
N ALA A 352 -60.25 -13.86 31.82
CA ALA A 352 -59.16 -14.73 31.36
C ALA A 352 -58.97 -14.70 29.83
N LYS A 353 -60.05 -14.78 29.04
CA LYS A 353 -59.99 -14.64 27.57
C LYS A 353 -59.44 -13.27 27.15
N LYS A 354 -59.96 -12.18 27.73
CA LYS A 354 -59.42 -10.82 27.53
C LYS A 354 -57.95 -10.68 27.96
N ALA A 355 -57.48 -11.45 28.94
CA ALA A 355 -56.07 -11.48 29.33
C ALA A 355 -55.20 -12.28 28.33
N GLN A 356 -55.70 -13.41 27.83
CA GLN A 356 -55.05 -14.21 26.77
C GLN A 356 -54.95 -13.43 25.46
N GLU A 357 -56.04 -12.78 25.01
CA GLU A 357 -56.06 -11.89 23.85
C GLU A 357 -55.02 -10.76 23.98
N LYS A 358 -54.98 -10.08 25.14
CA LYS A 358 -53.98 -9.04 25.43
C LYS A 358 -52.55 -9.60 25.48
N ALA A 359 -52.35 -10.84 25.92
CA ALA A 359 -51.04 -11.49 25.93
C ALA A 359 -50.57 -11.83 24.50
N MET A 360 -51.45 -12.40 23.66
CA MET A 360 -51.16 -12.69 22.26
C MET A 360 -50.86 -11.42 21.46
N LEU A 361 -51.65 -10.35 21.65
CA LEU A 361 -51.40 -9.05 21.00
C LEU A 361 -50.08 -8.42 21.45
N ARG A 362 -49.66 -8.62 22.72
CA ARG A 362 -48.34 -8.20 23.21
C ARG A 362 -47.22 -9.04 22.60
N ALA A 363 -47.36 -10.36 22.53
CA ALA A 363 -46.37 -11.25 21.91
C ALA A 363 -46.15 -10.89 20.42
N ALA A 364 -47.22 -10.82 19.62
CA ALA A 364 -47.15 -10.43 18.22
C ALA A 364 -46.55 -9.02 18.01
N ARG A 365 -46.77 -8.09 18.95
CA ARG A 365 -46.14 -6.76 18.91
C ARG A 365 -44.65 -6.81 19.27
N MET A 366 -44.22 -7.66 20.19
CA MET A 366 -42.80 -7.88 20.49
C MET A 366 -42.09 -8.54 19.30
N GLU A 367 -42.70 -9.55 18.68
CA GLU A 367 -42.22 -10.17 17.44
C GLU A 367 -42.08 -9.15 16.31
N GLN A 368 -43.08 -8.28 16.11
CA GLN A 368 -43.00 -7.18 15.14
C GLN A 368 -41.87 -6.20 15.44
N VAL A 369 -41.61 -5.89 16.72
CA VAL A 369 -40.49 -5.04 17.14
C VAL A 369 -39.16 -5.72 16.85
N HIS A 370 -38.97 -6.98 17.25
CA HIS A 370 -37.74 -7.73 16.99
C HIS A 370 -37.44 -7.93 15.51
N CYS A 371 -38.47 -8.20 14.67
CA CYS A 371 -38.31 -8.24 13.22
C CYS A 371 -37.85 -6.89 12.66
N LYS A 372 -38.36 -5.76 13.19
CA LYS A 372 -37.91 -4.42 12.77
C LYS A 372 -36.49 -4.11 13.26
N GLU A 373 -36.14 -4.45 14.50
CA GLU A 373 -34.80 -4.31 15.06
C GLU A 373 -33.76 -5.10 14.26
N HIS A 374 -34.09 -6.35 13.90
CA HIS A 374 -33.25 -7.20 13.06
C HIS A 374 -33.04 -6.60 11.66
N LEU A 375 -34.10 -6.12 10.99
CA LEU A 375 -33.99 -5.47 9.68
C LEU A 375 -33.10 -4.20 9.75
N LEU A 376 -33.33 -3.32 10.72
CA LEU A 376 -32.50 -2.12 10.93
C LEU A 376 -31.03 -2.49 11.22
N SER A 377 -30.78 -3.57 11.95
CA SER A 377 -29.43 -4.08 12.20
C SER A 377 -28.76 -4.62 10.92
N MET A 378 -29.52 -5.27 10.04
CA MET A 378 -29.02 -5.71 8.73
C MET A 378 -28.73 -4.52 7.80
N GLU A 379 -29.60 -3.52 7.80
CA GLU A 379 -29.45 -2.29 6.99
C GLU A 379 -28.21 -1.50 7.43
N ALA A 380 -28.06 -1.21 8.73
CA ALA A 380 -26.87 -0.57 9.27
C ALA A 380 -25.58 -1.41 9.06
N GLY A 381 -25.70 -2.74 8.94
CA GLY A 381 -24.61 -3.62 8.55
C GLY A 381 -24.21 -3.48 7.08
N ARG A 382 -25.18 -3.35 6.18
CA ARG A 382 -24.95 -3.09 4.74
C ARG A 382 -24.33 -1.71 4.51
N GLU A 383 -24.88 -0.67 5.13
CA GLU A 383 -24.36 0.70 5.05
C GLU A 383 -22.89 0.78 5.49
N LYS A 384 -22.53 0.12 6.61
CA LYS A 384 -21.12 0.02 7.05
C LYS A 384 -20.25 -0.70 6.02
N ALA A 385 -20.72 -1.82 5.47
CA ALA A 385 -19.99 -2.56 4.44
C ALA A 385 -19.89 -1.82 3.10
N GLU A 386 -20.78 -0.86 2.82
CA GLU A 386 -20.70 0.05 1.66
C GLU A 386 -19.73 1.19 1.93
N PHE A 387 -19.81 1.83 3.09
CA PHE A 387 -18.87 2.85 3.55
C PHE A 387 -17.43 2.32 3.59
N GLU A 388 -17.20 1.11 4.14
CA GLU A 388 -15.90 0.45 4.10
C GLU A 388 -15.39 0.16 2.69
N ARG A 389 -16.27 -0.23 1.75
CA ARG A 389 -15.89 -0.45 0.35
C ARG A 389 -15.49 0.86 -0.32
N VAL A 390 -16.24 1.94 -0.09
CA VAL A 390 -15.91 3.29 -0.58
C VAL A 390 -14.59 3.78 0.01
N LEU A 391 -14.36 3.62 1.32
CA LEU A 391 -13.09 3.98 1.97
C LEU A 391 -11.90 3.18 1.42
N LYS A 392 -12.05 1.88 1.17
CA LYS A 392 -10.99 1.04 0.56
C LYS A 392 -10.64 1.55 -0.84
N VAL A 393 -11.64 1.82 -1.68
CA VAL A 393 -11.43 2.38 -3.03
C VAL A 393 -10.80 3.79 -2.99
N GLN A 394 -11.21 4.65 -2.05
CA GLN A 394 -10.58 5.96 -1.85
C GLN A 394 -9.13 5.85 -1.39
N HIS A 395 -8.82 4.94 -0.45
CA HIS A 395 -7.47 4.72 0.02
C HIS A 395 -6.56 4.15 -1.08
N GLU A 396 -7.06 3.19 -1.86
CA GLU A 396 -6.38 2.70 -3.06
C GLU A 396 -6.14 3.81 -4.09
N ALA A 397 -7.12 4.71 -4.32
CA ALA A 397 -6.95 5.83 -5.24
C ALA A 397 -5.85 6.81 -4.76
N ILE A 398 -5.81 7.11 -3.46
CA ILE A 398 -4.75 7.93 -2.84
C ILE A 398 -3.38 7.26 -2.99
N VAL A 399 -3.27 5.94 -2.74
CA VAL A 399 -2.01 5.20 -2.90
C VAL A 399 -1.55 5.20 -4.37
N ARG A 400 -2.45 4.92 -5.32
CA ARG A 400 -2.13 4.97 -6.77
C ARG A 400 -1.70 6.37 -7.20
N GLN A 401 -2.35 7.43 -6.72
CA GLN A 401 -1.93 8.81 -6.97
C GLN A 401 -0.53 9.09 -6.40
N GLN A 402 -0.26 8.69 -5.16
CA GLN A 402 1.07 8.86 -4.54
C GLN A 402 2.16 8.08 -5.28
N GLU A 403 1.87 6.86 -5.73
CA GLU A 403 2.79 6.10 -6.58
C GLU A 403 3.07 6.82 -7.91
N ASP A 404 2.05 7.36 -8.58
CA ASP A 404 2.22 8.02 -9.86
C ASP A 404 2.94 9.37 -9.71
N GLU A 405 2.66 10.12 -8.65
CA GLU A 405 3.45 11.29 -8.25
C GLU A 405 4.92 10.93 -7.98
N GLN A 406 5.19 9.83 -7.27
CA GLN A 406 6.56 9.32 -7.08
C GLN A 406 7.22 8.92 -8.41
N LYS A 407 6.50 8.24 -9.32
CA LYS A 407 7.00 7.89 -10.66
C LYS A 407 7.35 9.15 -11.47
N GLN A 408 6.54 10.22 -11.39
CA GLN A 408 6.85 11.49 -12.06
C GLN A 408 8.02 12.23 -11.38
N GLN A 409 8.09 12.27 -10.05
CA GLN A 409 9.24 12.83 -9.33
C GLN A 409 10.54 12.09 -9.68
N GLN A 410 10.51 10.76 -9.79
CA GLN A 410 11.70 9.99 -10.16
C GLN A 410 12.10 10.19 -11.62
N LYS A 411 11.14 10.31 -12.55
CA LYS A 411 11.44 10.73 -13.95
C LYS A 411 12.08 12.13 -13.98
N ALA A 412 11.56 13.08 -13.21
CA ALA A 412 12.11 14.43 -13.12
C ALA A 412 13.54 14.45 -12.53
N ARG A 413 13.80 13.66 -11.49
CA ARG A 413 15.16 13.44 -10.93
C ARG A 413 16.10 12.85 -11.99
N ASN A 414 15.72 11.73 -12.60
CA ASN A 414 16.52 11.08 -13.65
C ASN A 414 16.81 12.02 -14.83
N HIS A 415 15.86 12.86 -15.23
CA HIS A 415 16.03 13.86 -16.28
C HIS A 415 16.97 14.99 -15.86
N ALA A 416 16.84 15.50 -14.63
CA ALA A 416 17.77 16.48 -14.08
C ALA A 416 19.19 15.91 -13.97
N ASP A 417 19.35 14.64 -13.61
CA ASP A 417 20.65 13.96 -13.58
C ASP A 417 21.24 13.74 -14.97
N ALA A 418 20.43 13.40 -15.97
CA ALA A 418 20.87 13.37 -17.37
C ALA A 418 21.37 14.74 -17.85
N ILE A 419 20.68 15.84 -17.50
CA ILE A 419 21.13 17.20 -17.80
C ILE A 419 22.41 17.54 -17.04
N ARG A 420 22.51 17.23 -15.74
CA ARG A 420 23.73 17.44 -14.93
C ARG A 420 24.93 16.69 -15.50
N ASN A 421 24.73 15.46 -15.99
CA ASN A 421 25.76 14.67 -16.66
C ASN A 421 26.14 15.27 -18.02
N GLN A 422 25.18 15.64 -18.87
CA GLN A 422 25.45 16.28 -20.17
C GLN A 422 26.21 17.62 -20.01
N VAL A 423 25.88 18.43 -18.99
CA VAL A 423 26.63 19.66 -18.67
C VAL A 423 28.05 19.33 -18.21
N ARG A 424 28.24 18.28 -17.40
CA ARG A 424 29.57 17.81 -16.97
C ARG A 424 30.41 17.34 -18.17
N GLU A 425 29.84 16.55 -19.06
CA GLU A 425 30.50 16.05 -20.29
C GLU A 425 30.87 17.19 -21.25
N ARG A 426 29.95 18.13 -21.50
CA ARG A 426 30.23 19.33 -22.31
C ARG A 426 31.32 20.18 -21.66
N GLY A 427 31.31 20.33 -20.33
CA GLY A 427 32.35 21.00 -19.57
C GLY A 427 33.72 20.32 -19.72
N LEU A 428 33.78 19.01 -19.52
CA LEU A 428 35.00 18.21 -19.69
C LEU A 428 35.53 18.26 -21.14
N SER A 429 34.65 18.17 -22.15
CA SER A 429 35.03 18.33 -23.56
C SER A 429 35.56 19.73 -23.87
N ALA A 430 34.95 20.78 -23.32
CA ALA A 430 35.41 22.17 -23.47
C ALA A 430 36.71 22.45 -22.70
N VAL A 431 37.01 21.71 -21.63
CA VAL A 431 38.32 21.75 -20.94
C VAL A 431 39.36 20.97 -21.74
N ALA A 432 39.02 19.80 -22.28
CA ALA A 432 39.92 19.01 -23.13
C ALA A 432 40.31 19.78 -24.40
N LYS A 433 39.34 20.33 -25.15
CA LYS A 433 39.62 21.18 -26.34
C LYS A 433 40.53 22.37 -26.01
N ARG A 434 40.32 23.04 -24.87
CA ARG A 434 41.22 24.11 -24.42
C ARG A 434 42.62 23.60 -24.07
N ARG A 435 42.74 22.42 -23.44
CA ARG A 435 44.04 21.78 -23.17
C ARG A 435 44.80 21.43 -24.46
N GLU A 436 44.11 20.94 -25.49
CA GLU A 436 44.76 20.67 -26.79
C GLU A 436 45.20 21.97 -27.47
N ILE A 437 44.37 23.03 -27.52
CA ILE A 437 44.77 24.34 -28.03
C ILE A 437 45.98 24.92 -27.25
N PHE A 438 46.04 24.75 -25.92
CA PHE A 438 47.21 25.16 -25.13
C PHE A 438 48.45 24.28 -25.37
N LYS A 439 48.29 22.97 -25.67
CA LYS A 439 49.40 22.11 -26.10
C LYS A 439 49.94 22.52 -27.47
N GLU A 440 49.06 22.75 -28.44
CA GLU A 440 49.40 23.25 -29.78
C GLU A 440 50.13 24.60 -29.69
N ALA A 441 49.62 25.54 -28.89
CA ALA A 441 50.29 26.81 -28.64
C ALA A 441 51.68 26.64 -28.00
N ASN A 442 51.82 25.76 -27.01
CA ASN A 442 53.12 25.45 -26.40
C ASN A 442 54.08 24.75 -27.38
N GLN A 443 53.56 23.88 -28.27
CA GLN A 443 54.34 23.26 -29.35
C GLN A 443 54.86 24.31 -30.32
N PHE A 444 54.02 25.24 -30.81
CA PHE A 444 54.48 26.34 -31.66
C PHE A 444 55.52 27.25 -30.96
N VAL A 445 55.39 27.48 -29.65
CA VAL A 445 56.39 28.24 -28.87
C VAL A 445 57.72 27.49 -28.78
N GLU A 446 57.72 26.19 -28.48
CA GLU A 446 58.94 25.38 -28.42
C GLU A 446 59.55 25.11 -29.82
N GLU A 447 58.75 24.94 -30.87
CA GLU A 447 59.22 24.87 -32.26
C GLU A 447 59.86 26.18 -32.71
N ALA A 448 59.26 27.33 -32.39
CA ALA A 448 59.83 28.65 -32.66
C ALA A 448 61.13 28.89 -31.86
N ARG A 449 61.19 28.41 -30.61
CA ARG A 449 62.40 28.43 -29.78
C ARG A 449 63.50 27.54 -30.36
N GLN A 450 63.18 26.31 -30.76
CA GLN A 450 64.10 25.40 -31.43
C GLN A 450 64.55 25.92 -32.80
N ARG A 451 63.71 26.65 -33.53
CA ARG A 451 64.10 27.34 -34.77
C ARG A 451 65.09 28.47 -34.48
N ARG A 452 64.80 29.34 -33.49
CA ARG A 452 65.73 30.40 -33.03
C ARG A 452 67.09 29.82 -32.66
N VAL A 453 67.15 28.85 -31.75
CA VAL A 453 68.42 28.22 -31.33
C VAL A 453 69.20 27.64 -32.51
N ARG A 454 68.53 26.94 -33.45
CA ARG A 454 69.18 26.42 -34.67
C ARG A 454 69.67 27.52 -35.63
N LEU A 455 68.95 28.64 -35.72
CA LEU A 455 69.38 29.79 -36.51
C LEU A 455 70.58 30.48 -35.85
N ASP A 456 70.53 30.71 -34.54
CA ASP A 456 71.59 31.37 -33.77
C ASP A 456 72.89 30.54 -33.77
N GLU A 457 72.80 29.22 -33.62
CA GLU A 457 73.92 28.29 -33.83
C GLU A 457 74.59 28.42 -35.21
N ILE A 458 73.81 28.73 -36.25
CA ILE A 458 74.32 28.83 -37.63
C ILE A 458 74.80 30.25 -37.92
N LYS A 459 74.16 31.29 -37.37
CA LYS A 459 74.71 32.65 -37.31
C LYS A 459 76.11 32.60 -36.68
N GLU A 460 76.28 31.94 -35.55
CA GLU A 460 77.60 31.70 -34.93
C GLU A 460 78.58 30.96 -35.84
N LYS A 461 78.17 29.85 -36.49
CA LYS A 461 79.04 29.08 -37.40
C LYS A 461 79.51 29.95 -38.58
N LYS A 462 78.61 30.68 -39.23
CA LYS A 462 78.90 31.63 -40.32
C LYS A 462 79.82 32.78 -39.90
N LEU A 463 79.66 33.31 -38.69
CA LEU A 463 80.53 34.36 -38.15
C LEU A 463 81.93 33.83 -37.82
N LYS A 464 82.04 32.58 -37.35
CA LYS A 464 83.33 31.88 -37.13
C LYS A 464 84.02 31.54 -38.46
N GLU A 465 83.28 31.07 -39.46
CA GLU A 465 83.75 30.89 -40.84
C GLU A 465 84.28 32.22 -41.42
N LEU A 466 83.53 33.32 -41.29
CA LEU A 466 83.96 34.63 -41.75
C LEU A 466 85.25 35.09 -41.06
N LYS A 467 85.37 34.92 -39.74
CA LYS A 467 86.62 35.23 -39.01
C LYS A 467 87.80 34.34 -39.47
N ALA A 468 87.54 33.08 -39.83
CA ALA A 468 88.55 32.19 -40.40
C ALA A 468 89.00 32.57 -41.83
N THR A 469 88.21 33.34 -42.59
CA THR A 469 88.63 33.85 -43.91
C THR A 469 89.66 34.99 -43.87
N GLY A 470 90.10 35.44 -42.68
CA GLY A 470 91.18 36.41 -42.53
C GLY A 470 90.80 37.88 -42.80
N LEU A 471 89.50 38.19 -42.88
CA LEU A 471 89.02 39.57 -43.02
C LEU A 471 89.35 40.42 -41.77
N SER A 472 89.58 41.72 -41.95
CA SER A 472 89.84 42.63 -40.84
C SER A 472 88.68 42.66 -39.84
N GLU A 473 89.01 42.64 -38.55
CA GLU A 473 88.07 42.58 -37.42
C GLU A 473 87.00 43.68 -37.43
N ARG A 474 87.29 44.83 -38.07
CA ARG A 474 86.32 45.93 -38.27
C ARG A 474 85.08 45.48 -39.05
N TYR A 475 85.28 44.82 -40.20
CA TYR A 475 84.17 44.31 -41.01
C TYR A 475 83.47 43.14 -40.33
N CYS A 476 84.24 42.26 -39.66
CA CYS A 476 83.69 41.15 -38.86
C CYS A 476 82.73 41.67 -37.79
N SER A 477 83.17 42.67 -37.01
CA SER A 477 82.38 43.34 -35.96
C SER A 477 81.14 44.04 -36.51
N GLU A 478 81.20 44.59 -37.72
CA GLU A 478 80.05 45.21 -38.36
C GLU A 478 79.01 44.18 -38.83
N VAL A 479 79.45 43.05 -39.37
CA VAL A 479 78.54 41.92 -39.69
C VAL A 479 77.95 41.33 -38.42
N GLU A 480 78.73 41.15 -37.34
CA GLU A 480 78.21 40.65 -36.04
C GLU A 480 77.11 41.56 -35.48
N ARG A 481 77.33 42.88 -35.45
CA ARG A 481 76.31 43.85 -34.98
C ARG A 481 75.03 43.82 -35.81
N LYS A 482 75.14 43.61 -37.13
CA LYS A 482 73.98 43.50 -38.02
C LYS A 482 73.31 42.13 -37.92
N ALA A 483 74.06 41.06 -37.66
CA ALA A 483 73.56 39.70 -37.45
C ALA A 483 72.75 39.58 -36.15
N CYS A 484 73.17 40.25 -35.07
CA CYS A 484 72.40 40.34 -33.83
C CYS A 484 71.14 41.22 -33.92
N ALA A 485 70.93 41.90 -35.04
CA ALA A 485 69.73 42.69 -35.35
C ALA A 485 68.79 42.03 -36.38
N LEU A 486 69.07 40.76 -36.74
CA LEU A 486 68.27 39.91 -37.63
C LEU A 486 67.60 38.78 -36.83
#